data_AF-A0A838NKJ2-F1
#
_entry.id   AF-A0A838NKJ2-F1
#
_cell.length_a   1.000
_cell.length_b   1.000
_cell.length_c   1.000
_cell.angle_alpha   90.00
_cell.angle_beta   90.00
_cell.angle_gamma   90.00
#
_symmetry.space_group_name_H-M   'P 1'
#
loop_
_entity.id
_entity.type
_entity.pdbx_description
1 polymer ?
#
loop_
_entity_poly.entity_id
_entity_poly.type
_entity_poly.pdbx_seq_one_letter_code
_entity_poly.pdbx_strand_id
1 'polypeptide(L)'
;MIDRVKGTLLIGESELKFTKKDGTAVFSVPLAAITEVGNQTDIRDASVGKKLLFGGLAGSRKQDFVQVTYETEKLAEGLVFKVKQGTSTGVVAKVKFAVKKAKGEAPATTTVSSESVVPLQ
;
A
#
# COMPACT_ATOMS: atom_id res chain seq x y z
N MET A 1 2.18 17.26 -13.46
CA MET A 1 1.45 16.45 -12.46
C MET A 1 1.65 15.00 -12.82
N ILE A 2 2.19 14.16 -11.94
CA ILE A 2 2.19 12.71 -12.18
C ILE A 2 0.79 12.23 -11.80
N ASP A 3 -0.02 11.93 -12.81
CA ASP A 3 -1.39 11.49 -12.59
C ASP A 3 -1.41 10.16 -11.85
N ARG A 4 -2.17 10.11 -10.75
CA ARG A 4 -2.38 8.87 -10.00
C ARG A 4 -3.19 7.91 -10.87
N VAL A 5 -2.56 6.83 -11.32
CA VAL A 5 -3.21 5.80 -12.13
C VAL A 5 -4.09 4.92 -11.23
N LYS A 6 -5.39 4.89 -11.51
CA LYS A 6 -6.33 3.97 -10.85
C LYS A 6 -6.35 2.64 -11.59
N GLY A 7 -6.37 1.55 -10.82
CA GLY A 7 -6.29 0.21 -11.39
C GLY A 7 -6.52 -0.88 -10.36
N THR A 8 -6.26 -2.10 -10.79
CA THR A 8 -6.43 -3.33 -10.01
C THR A 8 -5.08 -4.02 -9.86
N LEU A 9 -4.73 -4.35 -8.62
CA LEU A 9 -3.59 -5.20 -8.32
C LEU A 9 -4.03 -6.67 -8.42
N LEU A 10 -3.44 -7.40 -9.35
CA LEU A 10 -3.71 -8.80 -9.64
C LEU A 10 -2.52 -9.64 -9.20
N ILE A 11 -2.81 -10.71 -8.48
CA ILE A 11 -1.82 -11.71 -8.06
C ILE A 11 -1.99 -12.90 -8.99
N GLY A 12 -1.05 -13.07 -9.92
CA GLY A 12 -0.97 -14.24 -10.80
C GLY A 12 -0.24 -15.39 -10.13
N GLU A 13 0.06 -16.43 -10.92
CA GLU A 13 0.80 -17.59 -10.42
C GLU A 13 2.28 -17.29 -10.15
N SER A 14 2.90 -16.47 -11.00
CA SER A 14 4.33 -16.16 -10.96
C SER A 14 4.65 -14.66 -10.82
N GLU A 15 3.67 -13.79 -11.07
CA GLU A 15 3.85 -12.34 -11.11
C GLU A 15 2.75 -11.57 -10.38
N LEU A 16 3.13 -10.42 -9.83
CA LEU A 16 2.25 -9.39 -9.32
C LEU A 16 2.08 -8.32 -10.41
N LYS A 17 0.87 -8.14 -10.93
CA LYS A 17 0.57 -7.23 -12.03
C LYS A 17 -0.41 -6.15 -11.60
N PHE A 18 -0.18 -4.90 -12.01
CA PHE A 18 -1.18 -3.85 -11.89
C PHE A 18 -1.74 -3.51 -13.27
N THR A 19 -3.06 -3.52 -13.35
CA THR A 19 -3.79 -3.23 -14.58
C THR A 19 -4.62 -1.98 -14.41
N LYS A 20 -4.73 -1.18 -15.47
CA LYS A 20 -5.77 -0.15 -15.57
C LYS A 20 -7.14 -0.82 -15.67
N LYS A 21 -8.20 -0.02 -15.52
CA LYS A 21 -9.58 -0.50 -15.65
C LYS A 21 -9.90 -1.11 -17.02
N ASP A 22 -9.16 -0.71 -18.05
CA ASP A 22 -9.27 -1.24 -19.42
C ASP A 22 -8.52 -2.57 -19.62
N GLY A 23 -7.88 -3.11 -18.57
CA GLY A 23 -7.10 -4.34 -18.61
C GLY A 23 -5.63 -4.14 -19.01
N THR A 24 -5.22 -2.93 -19.39
CA THR A 24 -3.84 -2.65 -19.78
C THR A 24 -2.90 -2.79 -18.59
N ALA A 25 -1.88 -3.65 -18.72
CA ALA A 25 -0.85 -3.80 -17.71
C ALA A 25 0.02 -2.53 -17.65
N VAL A 26 0.16 -1.97 -16.46
CA VAL A 26 0.99 -0.79 -16.19
C VAL A 26 2.36 -1.20 -15.68
N PHE A 27 2.41 -2.24 -14.83
CA PHE A 27 3.65 -2.88 -14.42
C PHE A 27 3.38 -4.36 -14.09
N SER A 28 4.46 -5.13 -14.12
CA SER A 28 4.49 -6.51 -13.62
C SER A 28 5.80 -6.76 -12.89
N VAL A 29 5.73 -7.38 -11.70
CA VAL A 29 6.89 -7.75 -10.90
C VAL A 29 6.85 -9.26 -10.64
N PRO A 30 7.92 -10.02 -10.96
CA PRO A 30 8.00 -11.43 -10.59
C PRO A 30 7.87 -11.60 -9.07
N LEU A 31 7.05 -12.55 -8.61
CA LEU A 31 6.91 -12.84 -7.17
C LEU A 31 8.26 -13.25 -6.56
N ALA A 32 9.13 -13.88 -7.37
CA ALA A 32 10.50 -14.23 -7.01
C ALA A 32 11.44 -13.02 -6.82
N ALA A 33 11.07 -11.82 -7.26
CA ALA A 33 11.85 -10.61 -7.05
C ALA A 33 11.43 -9.82 -5.79
N ILE A 34 10.25 -10.13 -5.22
CA ILE A 34 9.71 -9.38 -4.07
C ILE A 34 10.47 -9.75 -2.79
N THR A 35 11.09 -8.77 -2.14
CA THR A 35 11.86 -8.94 -0.90
C THR A 35 11.06 -8.53 0.33
N GLU A 36 10.22 -7.51 0.20
CA GLU A 36 9.46 -6.95 1.31
C GLU A 36 8.04 -6.57 0.90
N VAL A 37 7.08 -6.86 1.79
CA VAL A 37 5.70 -6.42 1.63
C VAL A 37 5.17 -5.86 2.94
N GLY A 38 4.81 -4.59 2.92
CA GLY A 38 4.37 -3.83 4.08
C GLY A 38 3.07 -3.09 3.85
N ASN A 39 2.51 -2.56 4.94
CA ASN A 39 1.43 -1.58 4.87
C ASN A 39 1.67 -0.41 5.79
N GLN A 40 1.09 0.72 5.40
CA GLN A 40 1.08 1.95 6.18
C GLN A 40 -0.33 2.50 6.28
N THR A 41 -0.71 2.93 7.48
CA THR A 41 -1.96 3.64 7.71
C THR A 41 -1.66 5.05 8.18
N ASP A 42 -2.05 6.03 7.37
CA ASP A 42 -1.94 7.45 7.69
C ASP A 42 -3.27 7.93 8.27
N ILE A 43 -3.24 8.41 9.51
CA ILE A 43 -4.38 9.06 10.15
C ILE A 43 -4.12 10.57 10.13
N ARG A 44 -4.93 11.31 9.38
CA ARG A 44 -4.90 12.77 9.40
C ARG A 44 -6.08 13.30 10.19
N ASP A 45 -5.76 13.93 11.31
CA ASP A 45 -6.75 14.59 12.13
C ASP A 45 -7.44 15.74 11.39
N ALA A 46 -8.72 15.93 11.69
CA ALA A 46 -9.44 17.12 11.25
C ALA A 46 -8.82 18.37 11.88
N SER A 47 -8.67 19.44 11.10
CA SER A 47 -8.12 20.69 11.62
C SER A 47 -8.97 21.25 12.76
N VAL A 48 -8.35 22.01 13.67
CA VAL A 48 -9.02 22.60 14.83
C VAL A 48 -10.24 23.43 14.43
N GLY A 49 -10.12 24.26 13.38
CA GLY A 49 -11.25 25.02 12.86
C GLY A 49 -12.41 24.15 12.35
N LYS A 50 -12.09 22.99 11.75
CA LYS A 50 -13.12 22.05 11.29
C LYS A 50 -13.75 21.28 12.46
N LYS A 51 -12.98 20.96 13.51
CA LYS A 51 -13.50 20.40 14.77
C LYS A 51 -14.41 21.40 15.51
N LEU A 52 -14.09 22.69 15.49
CA LEU A 52 -14.93 23.73 16.09
C LEU A 52 -16.23 23.96 15.31
N LEU A 53 -16.18 23.95 13.97
CA LEU A 53 -17.35 24.17 13.11
C LEU A 53 -18.28 22.95 13.02
N PHE A 54 -17.74 21.73 13.07
CA PHE A 54 -18.50 20.49 12.81
C PHE A 54 -18.50 19.50 13.99
N GLY A 55 -17.90 19.85 15.13
CA GLY A 55 -17.86 19.01 16.33
C GLY A 55 -17.41 17.58 16.03
N GLY A 56 -18.14 16.59 16.53
CA GLY A 56 -17.91 15.16 16.29
C GLY A 56 -18.09 14.69 14.84
N LEU A 57 -18.63 15.54 13.95
CA LEU A 57 -18.72 15.26 12.50
C LEU A 57 -17.43 15.64 11.76
N ALA A 58 -16.47 16.28 12.43
CA ALA A 58 -15.12 16.50 11.91
C ALA A 58 -14.32 15.19 11.91
N GLY A 59 -14.75 14.24 11.07
CA GLY A 59 -14.14 12.93 10.96
C GLY A 59 -12.68 13.00 10.52
N SER A 60 -11.83 12.20 11.16
CA SER A 60 -10.45 12.00 10.74
C SER A 60 -10.40 11.30 9.38
N ARG A 61 -9.42 11.68 8.55
CA ARG A 61 -9.21 11.05 7.25
C ARG A 61 -8.14 9.99 7.41
N LYS A 62 -8.55 8.72 7.34
CA LYS A 62 -7.64 7.58 7.30
C LYS A 62 -7.30 7.23 5.85
N GLN A 63 -6.03 6.98 5.56
CA GLN A 63 -5.57 6.50 4.26
C GLN A 63 -4.67 5.29 4.45
N ASP A 64 -4.93 4.26 3.67
CA ASP A 64 -4.18 3.02 3.72
C ASP A 64 -3.29 2.90 2.49
N PHE A 65 -2.07 2.43 2.71
CA PHE A 65 -1.07 2.16 1.68
C PHE A 65 -0.53 0.75 1.83
N VAL A 66 -0.21 0.13 0.69
CA VAL A 66 0.55 -1.12 0.61
C VAL A 66 1.85 -0.82 -0.09
N GLN A 67 2.95 -1.29 0.49
CA GLN A 67 4.30 -1.11 -0.04
C GLN A 67 4.83 -2.47 -0.48
N VAL A 68 5.36 -2.53 -1.70
CA VAL A 68 6.00 -3.73 -2.25
C VAL A 68 7.40 -3.33 -2.70
N THR A 69 8.40 -3.88 -2.02
CA THR A 69 9.81 -3.72 -2.39
C THR A 69 10.24 -4.95 -3.17
N TYR A 70 10.90 -4.71 -4.29
CA TYR A 70 11.45 -5.78 -5.11
C TYR A 70 12.86 -5.43 -5.57
N GLU A 71 13.66 -6.47 -5.71
CA GLU A 71 15.05 -6.37 -6.10
C GLU A 71 15.29 -7.24 -7.32
N THR A 72 16.01 -6.67 -8.28
CA THR A 72 16.53 -7.35 -9.46
C THR A 72 18.05 -7.16 -9.49
N GLU A 73 18.75 -7.88 -10.37
CA GLU A 73 20.21 -7.76 -10.52
C GLU A 73 20.69 -6.33 -10.80
N LYS A 74 19.82 -5.46 -11.31
CA LYS A 74 20.16 -4.11 -11.76
C LYS A 74 19.64 -2.99 -10.86
N LEU A 75 18.58 -3.23 -10.10
CA LEU A 75 17.84 -2.19 -9.39
C LEU A 75 17.02 -2.75 -8.23
N ALA A 76 16.87 -1.93 -7.20
CA ALA A 76 15.96 -2.11 -6.08
C ALA A 76 14.92 -1.00 -6.13
N GLU A 77 13.64 -1.37 -6.19
CA GLU A 77 12.54 -0.41 -6.32
C GLU A 77 11.42 -0.70 -5.31
N GLY A 78 10.75 0.37 -4.89
CA GLY A 78 9.58 0.33 -4.00
C GLY A 78 8.33 0.84 -4.70
N LEU A 79 7.28 0.03 -4.72
CA LEU A 79 5.96 0.39 -5.24
C LEU A 79 5.01 0.69 -4.08
N VAL A 80 4.34 1.84 -4.14
CA VAL A 80 3.38 2.27 -3.12
C VAL A 80 1.98 2.36 -3.71
N PHE A 81 1.09 1.51 -3.21
CA PHE A 81 -0.32 1.46 -3.62
C PHE A 81 -1.18 2.13 -2.57
N LYS A 82 -1.87 3.20 -2.95
CA LYS A 82 -3.00 3.68 -2.18
C LYS A 82 -4.17 2.70 -2.34
N VAL A 83 -4.61 2.09 -1.24
CA VAL A 83 -5.69 1.10 -1.25
C VAL A 83 -6.93 1.63 -0.53
N LYS A 84 -8.03 0.88 -0.64
CA LYS A 84 -9.25 1.18 0.12
C LYS A 84 -8.95 1.02 1.62
N GLN A 85 -9.42 1.96 2.43
CA GLN A 85 -9.26 1.92 3.88
C GLN A 85 -9.76 0.59 4.47
N GLY A 86 -8.97 0.00 5.36
CA GLY A 86 -9.28 -1.27 6.03
C GLY A 86 -9.00 -2.52 5.17
N THR A 87 -8.45 -2.36 3.97
CA THR A 87 -8.13 -3.51 3.09
C THR A 87 -6.64 -3.84 3.02
N SER A 88 -5.77 -2.93 3.49
CA SER A 88 -4.31 -3.04 3.38
C SER A 88 -3.76 -4.34 3.97
N THR A 89 -4.16 -4.71 5.19
CA THR A 89 -3.72 -5.94 5.86
C THR A 89 -4.06 -7.20 5.04
N GLY A 90 -5.28 -7.26 4.50
CA GLY A 90 -5.72 -8.39 3.67
C GLY A 90 -4.97 -8.47 2.35
N VAL A 91 -4.64 -7.32 1.74
CA VAL A 91 -3.82 -7.27 0.53
C VAL A 91 -2.41 -7.76 0.81
N VAL A 92 -1.76 -7.26 1.86
CA VAL A 92 -0.42 -7.69 2.27
C VAL A 92 -0.38 -9.20 2.52
N ALA A 93 -1.37 -9.75 3.23
CA ALA A 93 -1.44 -11.19 3.50
C ALA A 93 -1.52 -12.02 2.21
N LYS A 94 -2.32 -11.60 1.23
CA LYS A 94 -2.45 -12.29 -0.07
C LYS A 94 -1.15 -12.26 -0.86
N VAL A 95 -0.48 -11.10 -0.92
CA VAL A 95 0.80 -10.98 -1.63
C VAL A 95 1.86 -11.85 -0.94
N LYS A 96 1.96 -11.83 0.39
CA LYS A 96 2.88 -12.68 1.15
C LYS A 96 2.65 -14.17 0.90
N PHE A 97 1.38 -14.59 0.88
CA PHE A 97 1.04 -15.97 0.60
C PHE A 97 1.50 -16.38 -0.80
N ALA A 98 1.29 -15.53 -1.80
CA ALA A 98 1.73 -15.80 -3.16
C ALA A 98 3.26 -15.82 -3.30
N VAL A 99 3.97 -14.87 -2.67
CA VAL A 99 5.44 -14.86 -2.65
C VAL A 99 5.97 -16.12 -1.94
N LYS A 100 5.39 -16.51 -0.80
CA LYS A 100 5.76 -17.74 -0.10
C LYS A 100 5.53 -18.98 -0.96
N LYS A 101 4.44 -19.02 -1.73
CA LYS A 101 4.18 -20.13 -2.67
C LYS A 101 5.21 -20.15 -3.81
N ALA A 102 5.68 -19.00 -4.27
CA ALA A 102 6.63 -18.89 -5.37
C ALA A 102 8.09 -19.12 -4.95
N LYS A 103 8.51 -18.63 -3.77
CA LYS A 103 9.90 -18.71 -3.26
C LYS A 103 10.14 -19.83 -2.25
N GLY A 104 9.09 -20.34 -1.62
CA GLY A 104 9.18 -21.16 -0.41
C GLY A 104 9.35 -20.35 0.89
N GLU A 105 9.76 -19.08 0.81
CA GLU A 105 10.00 -18.19 1.95
C GLU A 105 9.07 -16.96 1.93
N ALA A 106 8.63 -16.53 3.11
CA ALA A 106 7.81 -15.34 3.24
C ALA A 106 8.69 -14.07 3.13
N PRO A 107 8.25 -13.03 2.39
CA PRO A 107 9.02 -11.79 2.30
C PRO A 107 8.98 -11.05 3.63
N ALA A 108 9.96 -10.16 3.83
CA ALA A 108 10.05 -9.31 5.00
C ALA A 108 8.79 -8.44 5.17
N THR A 109 8.54 -8.02 6.41
CA THR A 109 7.34 -7.27 6.79
C THR A 109 7.70 -5.97 7.47
N THR A 110 7.23 -4.86 6.92
CA THR A 110 7.21 -3.58 7.62
C THR A 110 5.78 -3.08 7.74
N THR A 111 5.38 -2.76 8.97
CA THR A 111 4.08 -2.14 9.26
C THR A 111 4.34 -0.82 9.97
N VAL A 112 3.88 0.28 9.39
CA VAL A 112 4.04 1.62 9.99
C VAL A 112 2.66 2.25 10.19
N SER A 113 2.42 2.76 11.39
CA SER A 113 1.27 3.63 11.66
C SER A 113 1.82 5.00 11.98
N SER A 114 1.51 6.01 11.15
CA SER A 114 1.86 7.39 11.48
C SER A 114 0.65 8.06 12.13
N GLU A 115 0.73 8.30 13.43
CA GLU A 115 -0.17 9.19 14.14
C GLU A 115 0.37 10.62 14.01
N SER A 116 -0.45 11.58 13.59
CA SER A 116 -0.02 12.98 13.54
C SER A 116 0.21 13.50 14.96
N VAL A 117 1.47 13.57 15.39
CA VAL A 117 1.87 14.24 16.63
C VAL A 117 1.43 15.69 16.54
N VAL A 118 0.47 16.08 17.37
CA VAL A 118 0.15 17.50 17.62
C VAL A 118 1.35 18.07 18.38
N PRO A 119 2.07 19.10 17.87
CA PRO A 119 3.03 19.80 18.69
C PRO A 119 2.24 20.50 19.81
N LEU A 120 2.52 20.14 21.06
CA LEU A 120 2.13 20.94 22.21
C LEU A 120 2.82 22.31 22.05
N GLN A 121 2.04 23.35 21.80
CA GLN A 121 2.43 24.75 22.02
C GLN A 121 1.98 25.15 23.42
#